data_AF-A0A2D8I1D9-F1
#
_entry.id   AF-A0A2D8I1D9-F1
#
_cell.length_a   1.000
_cell.length_b   1.000
_cell.length_c   1.000
_cell.angle_alpha   90.00
_cell.angle_beta   90.00
_cell.angle_gamma   90.00
#
_symmetry.space_group_name_H-M   'P 1'
#
loop_
_entity.id
_entity.type
_entity.pdbx_description
1 polymer ?
#
loop_
_entity_poly.entity_id
_entity_poly.type
_entity_poly.pdbx_seq_one_letter_code
_entity_poly.pdbx_strand_id
1 'polypeptide(L)'
;TGEIEYDLNFYQAFHPFACLGDLPKKYLSTDGKLEIQVISPRCFEAAALGTVMVLFPGNYSGVLIRDKHYVGLEKDFSNVDEVIDKINDDNYLQEMSDFAHSDLVQSKEFSYEKFIQQVDKDLDELIEVKNFKPTSRKETNLSLEIDTYEKSTVSQNSIIRNFFHNVWKILPEWIRFILMVTVLRKKYFCHFNKVKYSYLNS
;
A
#
# COMPACT_ATOMS: atom_id res chain seq x y z
N THR A 1 -14.17 1.90 -2.95
CA THR A 1 -15.13 3.04 -2.94
C THR A 1 -15.15 3.64 -1.55
N GLY A 2 -14.96 4.95 -1.42
CA GLY A 2 -14.94 5.63 -0.10
C GLY A 2 -16.28 5.58 0.65
N GLU A 3 -17.39 5.24 -0.03
CA GLU A 3 -18.71 5.09 0.58
C GLU A 3 -18.78 3.90 1.56
N ILE A 4 -18.18 2.76 1.21
CA ILE A 4 -18.15 1.58 2.09
C ILE A 4 -17.35 1.90 3.36
N GLU A 5 -16.23 2.60 3.21
CA GLU A 5 -15.40 3.03 4.34
C GLU A 5 -16.15 4.01 5.26
N TYR A 6 -16.88 4.97 4.69
CA TYR A 6 -17.72 5.89 5.45
C TYR A 6 -18.79 5.15 6.25
N ASP A 7 -19.53 4.25 5.60
CA ASP A 7 -20.62 3.50 6.21
C ASP A 7 -20.11 2.57 7.33
N LEU A 8 -18.96 1.91 7.12
CA LEU A 8 -18.32 1.07 8.15
C LEU A 8 -17.87 1.88 9.36
N ASN A 9 -17.18 3.01 9.13
CA ASN A 9 -16.77 3.92 10.20
C ASN A 9 -17.98 4.48 10.96
N PHE A 10 -19.07 4.76 10.25
CA PHE A 10 -20.32 5.20 10.85
C PHE A 10 -20.91 4.12 11.76
N TYR A 11 -21.04 2.90 11.24
CA TYR A 11 -21.54 1.76 12.01
C TYR A 11 -20.69 1.49 13.27
N GLN A 12 -19.36 1.48 13.15
CA GLN A 12 -18.46 1.23 14.28
C GLN A 12 -18.59 2.27 15.40
N ALA A 13 -18.83 3.55 15.08
CA ALA A 13 -18.97 4.57 16.11
C ALA A 13 -20.23 4.41 16.98
N PHE A 14 -21.31 3.87 16.40
CA PHE A 14 -22.55 3.58 17.13
C PHE A 14 -22.59 2.16 17.69
N HIS A 15 -21.67 1.29 17.25
CA HIS A 15 -21.54 -0.10 17.69
C HIS A 15 -20.08 -0.44 18.04
N PRO A 16 -19.50 0.17 19.10
CA PRO A 16 -18.07 0.05 19.41
C PRO A 16 -17.62 -1.36 19.82
N PHE A 17 -18.57 -2.25 20.14
CA PHE A 17 -18.31 -3.65 20.51
C PHE A 17 -18.72 -4.64 19.41
N ALA A 18 -19.14 -4.17 18.24
CA ALA A 18 -19.51 -5.05 17.13
C ALA A 18 -18.27 -5.77 16.57
N CYS A 19 -18.42 -7.06 16.27
CA CYS A 19 -17.41 -7.85 15.57
C CYS A 19 -17.70 -7.91 14.06
N LEU A 20 -16.77 -8.45 13.27
CA LEU A 20 -16.94 -8.65 11.82
C LEU A 20 -18.24 -9.42 11.49
N GLY A 21 -18.65 -10.36 12.35
CA GLY A 21 -19.87 -11.14 12.19
C GLY A 21 -21.17 -10.35 12.41
N ASP A 22 -21.11 -9.23 13.16
CA ASP A 22 -22.26 -8.36 13.41
C ASP A 22 -22.49 -7.35 12.28
N LEU A 23 -21.53 -7.21 11.36
CA LEU A 23 -21.64 -6.27 10.25
C LEU A 23 -22.76 -6.69 9.29
N PRO A 24 -23.61 -5.73 8.86
CA PRO A 24 -24.59 -5.98 7.81
C PRO A 24 -23.94 -6.56 6.56
N LYS A 25 -24.48 -7.68 6.05
CA LYS A 25 -23.98 -8.38 4.85
C LYS A 25 -23.82 -7.47 3.62
N LYS A 26 -24.57 -6.36 3.56
CA LYS A 26 -24.43 -5.32 2.52
C LYS A 26 -22.98 -4.82 2.41
N TYR A 27 -22.28 -4.62 3.53
CA TYR A 27 -20.90 -4.13 3.54
C TYR A 27 -19.89 -5.18 3.10
N LEU A 28 -20.18 -6.46 3.36
CA LEU A 28 -19.33 -7.60 3.00
C LEU A 28 -19.58 -8.11 1.58
N SER A 29 -20.62 -7.62 0.91
CA SER A 29 -21.02 -8.09 -0.42
C SER A 29 -19.98 -7.89 -1.52
N THR A 30 -18.99 -7.03 -1.29
CA THR A 30 -17.88 -6.74 -2.21
C THR A 30 -16.57 -7.37 -1.73
N ASP A 31 -16.53 -7.89 -0.51
CA ASP A 31 -15.35 -8.53 0.05
C ASP A 31 -15.01 -9.79 -0.75
N GLY A 32 -13.73 -9.98 -1.07
CA GLY A 32 -13.26 -11.07 -1.92
C GLY A 32 -13.57 -10.96 -3.43
N LYS A 33 -14.27 -9.90 -3.90
CA LYS A 33 -14.47 -9.67 -5.35
C LYS A 33 -13.21 -9.20 -6.08
N LEU A 34 -12.30 -8.58 -5.34
CA LEU A 34 -11.01 -8.13 -5.88
C LEU A 34 -9.94 -9.13 -5.48
N GLU A 35 -9.47 -9.88 -6.47
CA GLU A 35 -8.31 -10.73 -6.32
C GLU A 35 -7.04 -9.89 -6.42
N ILE A 36 -6.60 -9.33 -5.30
CA ILE A 36 -5.38 -8.52 -5.22
C ILE A 36 -4.18 -9.47 -5.09
N GLN A 37 -3.78 -10.08 -6.19
CA GLN A 37 -2.56 -10.88 -6.28
C GLN A 37 -1.45 -10.06 -6.91
N VAL A 38 -1.16 -8.91 -6.30
CA VAL A 38 -0.11 -8.01 -6.74
C VAL A 38 1.22 -8.48 -6.16
N ILE A 39 2.26 -8.49 -6.98
CA ILE A 39 3.62 -8.80 -6.55
C ILE A 39 4.14 -7.75 -5.56
N SER A 40 4.75 -8.20 -4.46
CA SER A 40 5.38 -7.34 -3.46
C SER A 40 6.84 -7.06 -3.84
N PRO A 41 7.40 -5.87 -3.54
CA PRO A 41 8.84 -5.62 -3.66
C PRO A 41 9.71 -6.68 -2.96
N ARG A 42 9.21 -7.29 -1.88
CA ARG A 42 9.88 -8.38 -1.16
C ARG A 42 10.19 -9.59 -2.03
N CYS A 43 9.40 -9.86 -3.06
CA CYS A 43 9.66 -10.97 -3.98
C CYS A 43 10.91 -10.70 -4.82
N PHE A 44 11.11 -9.46 -5.26
CA PHE A 44 12.31 -9.06 -5.97
C PHE A 44 13.53 -9.03 -5.05
N GLU A 45 13.37 -8.59 -3.80
CA GLU A 45 14.43 -8.64 -2.79
C GLU A 45 14.87 -10.09 -2.50
N ALA A 46 13.92 -11.01 -2.34
CA ALA A 46 14.20 -12.43 -2.14
C ALA A 46 14.97 -13.03 -3.33
N ALA A 47 14.50 -12.79 -4.56
CA ALA A 47 15.19 -13.23 -5.77
C ALA A 47 16.59 -12.62 -5.91
N ALA A 48 16.76 -11.35 -5.56
CA ALA A 48 18.06 -10.67 -5.59
C ALA A 48 19.07 -11.28 -4.60
N LEU A 49 18.59 -11.74 -3.45
CA LEU A 49 19.42 -12.34 -2.40
C LEU A 49 19.59 -13.87 -2.55
N GLY A 50 18.96 -14.48 -3.55
CA GLY A 50 18.95 -15.94 -3.73
C GLY A 50 18.15 -16.69 -2.66
N THR A 51 17.17 -16.02 -2.04
CA THR A 51 16.27 -16.63 -1.07
C THR A 51 15.09 -17.26 -1.79
N VAL A 52 14.95 -18.58 -1.71
CA VAL A 52 13.79 -19.29 -2.27
C VAL A 52 12.51 -18.90 -1.52
N MET A 53 11.46 -18.64 -2.29
CA MET A 53 10.15 -18.23 -1.77
C MET A 53 9.20 -19.43 -1.69
N VAL A 54 8.42 -19.49 -0.61
CA VAL A 54 7.25 -20.37 -0.47
C VAL A 54 6.01 -19.50 -0.43
N LEU A 55 5.13 -19.62 -1.43
CA LEU A 55 3.99 -18.72 -1.61
C LEU A 55 2.71 -19.51 -1.91
N PHE A 56 1.56 -18.92 -1.57
CA PHE A 56 0.28 -19.45 -2.01
C PHE A 56 0.12 -19.31 -3.54
N PRO A 57 -0.48 -20.27 -4.24
CA PRO A 57 -0.70 -20.16 -5.69
C PRO A 57 -1.45 -18.88 -6.06
N GLY A 58 -0.89 -18.16 -7.04
CA GLY A 58 -1.44 -16.92 -7.57
C GLY A 58 -0.79 -16.51 -8.88
N ASN A 59 -1.43 -15.55 -9.57
CA ASN A 59 -1.01 -14.95 -10.82
C ASN A 59 0.16 -13.97 -10.63
N TYR A 60 0.26 -13.28 -9.49
CA TYR A 60 1.37 -12.34 -9.18
C TYR A 60 1.68 -11.35 -10.32
N SER A 61 0.64 -10.69 -10.84
CA SER A 61 0.75 -9.81 -12.02
C SER A 61 1.34 -10.48 -13.28
N GLY A 62 1.34 -11.81 -13.36
CA GLY A 62 1.99 -12.60 -14.42
C GLY A 62 3.51 -12.76 -14.27
N VAL A 63 4.09 -12.27 -13.18
CA VAL A 63 5.56 -12.21 -12.99
C VAL A 63 6.11 -13.47 -12.34
N LEU A 64 5.44 -13.99 -11.29
CA LEU A 64 5.91 -15.18 -10.59
C LEU A 64 5.23 -16.45 -11.13
N ILE A 65 6.04 -17.46 -11.43
CA ILE A 65 5.59 -18.72 -12.00
C ILE A 65 5.85 -19.82 -10.96
N ARG A 66 4.82 -20.59 -10.64
CA ARG A 66 4.91 -21.72 -9.69
C ARG A 66 5.94 -22.74 -10.18
N ASP A 67 6.71 -23.30 -9.26
CA ASP A 67 7.77 -24.29 -9.49
C ASP A 67 8.92 -23.80 -10.40
N LYS A 68 8.97 -22.50 -10.67
CA LYS A 68 10.11 -21.81 -11.33
C LYS A 68 10.66 -20.68 -10.47
N HIS A 69 9.78 -19.83 -9.98
CA HIS A 69 10.12 -18.67 -9.15
C HIS A 69 9.89 -18.93 -7.66
N TYR A 70 9.01 -19.86 -7.31
CA TYR A 70 8.65 -20.17 -5.93
C TYR A 70 8.07 -21.57 -5.79
N VAL A 71 8.12 -22.09 -4.56
CA VAL A 71 7.43 -23.34 -4.18
C VAL A 71 6.00 -23.03 -3.77
N GLY A 72 5.03 -23.64 -4.45
CA GLY A 72 3.61 -23.40 -4.18
C GLY A 72 3.09 -24.18 -2.96
N LEU A 73 2.57 -23.47 -1.96
CA LEU A 73 1.90 -24.04 -0.79
C LEU A 73 0.38 -23.88 -0.92
N GLU A 74 -0.39 -24.95 -0.84
CA GLU A 74 -1.85 -24.86 -0.93
C GLU A 74 -2.47 -24.12 0.27
N LYS A 75 -3.58 -23.41 0.05
CA LYS A 75 -4.24 -22.60 1.10
C LYS A 75 -4.81 -23.44 2.24
N ASP A 76 -5.08 -24.71 1.99
CA ASP A 76 -5.52 -25.70 2.97
C ASP A 76 -4.36 -26.49 3.57
N PHE A 77 -3.12 -26.18 3.18
CA PHE A 77 -1.88 -26.86 3.59
C PHE A 77 -1.85 -28.36 3.25
N SER A 78 -2.68 -28.82 2.31
CA SER A 78 -2.77 -30.23 1.92
C SER A 78 -1.47 -30.81 1.35
N ASN A 79 -0.59 -29.96 0.82
CA ASN A 79 0.69 -30.35 0.22
C ASN A 79 1.91 -30.00 1.09
N VAL A 80 1.72 -29.73 2.39
CA VAL A 80 2.82 -29.27 3.25
C VAL A 80 4.01 -30.25 3.30
N ASP A 81 3.75 -31.55 3.30
CA ASP A 81 4.80 -32.57 3.32
C ASP A 81 5.67 -32.51 2.05
N GLU A 82 5.05 -32.33 0.87
CA GLU A 82 5.77 -32.14 -0.40
C GLU A 82 6.62 -30.86 -0.40
N VAL A 83 6.09 -29.78 0.19
CA VAL A 83 6.82 -28.52 0.32
C VAL A 83 8.04 -28.69 1.22
N ILE A 84 7.91 -29.43 2.32
CA ILE A 84 9.02 -29.74 3.22
C ILE A 84 10.08 -30.58 2.49
N ASP A 85 9.69 -31.58 1.73
CA ASP A 85 10.62 -32.39 0.94
C ASP A 85 11.40 -31.52 -0.06
N LYS A 86 10.74 -30.60 -0.75
CA LYS A 86 11.37 -29.62 -1.65
C LYS A 86 12.33 -28.67 -0.93
N ILE A 87 12.02 -28.27 0.30
CA ILE A 87 12.89 -27.40 1.12
C ILE A 87 14.16 -28.14 1.58
N ASN A 88 14.10 -29.46 1.72
CA ASN A 88 15.27 -30.27 2.09
C ASN A 88 16.17 -30.64 0.90
N ASP A 89 15.76 -30.32 -0.34
CA ASP A 89 16.54 -30.56 -1.55
C ASP A 89 17.35 -29.32 -1.93
N ASP A 90 18.59 -29.26 -1.47
CA ASP A 90 19.51 -28.14 -1.72
C ASP A 90 19.72 -27.87 -3.22
N ASN A 91 19.76 -28.91 -4.06
CA ASN A 91 19.97 -28.73 -5.51
C ASN A 91 18.75 -28.07 -6.15
N TYR A 92 17.56 -28.55 -5.82
CA TYR A 92 16.30 -27.96 -6.28
C TYR A 92 16.17 -26.50 -5.85
N LEU A 93 16.52 -26.19 -4.60
CA LEU A 93 16.49 -24.82 -4.10
C LEU A 93 17.49 -23.92 -4.83
N GLN A 94 18.70 -24.42 -5.09
CA GLN A 94 19.71 -23.65 -5.82
C GLN A 94 19.26 -23.36 -7.26
N GLU A 95 18.75 -24.38 -7.97
CA GLU A 95 18.24 -24.21 -9.34
C GLU A 95 17.10 -23.18 -9.40
N MET A 96 16.16 -23.23 -8.45
CA MET A 96 15.06 -22.28 -8.36
C MET A 96 15.56 -20.86 -8.06
N SER A 97 16.47 -20.72 -7.10
CA SER A 97 17.09 -19.45 -6.74
C SER A 97 17.79 -18.82 -7.94
N ASP A 98 18.61 -19.59 -8.66
CA ASP A 98 19.38 -19.12 -9.82
C ASP A 98 18.45 -18.70 -10.95
N PHE A 99 17.38 -19.47 -11.20
CA PHE A 99 16.37 -19.12 -12.19
C PHE A 99 15.66 -17.81 -11.82
N ALA A 100 15.17 -17.68 -10.58
CA ALA A 100 14.47 -16.48 -10.12
C ALA A 100 15.38 -15.25 -10.15
N HIS A 101 16.66 -15.39 -9.78
CA HIS A 101 17.64 -14.31 -9.87
C HIS A 101 17.87 -13.89 -11.33
N SER A 102 18.06 -14.85 -12.22
CA SER A 102 18.26 -14.59 -13.65
C SER A 102 17.07 -13.87 -14.28
N ASP A 103 15.85 -14.37 -14.04
CA ASP A 103 14.63 -13.86 -14.69
C ASP A 103 14.15 -12.53 -14.11
N LEU A 104 14.20 -12.35 -12.80
CA LEU A 104 13.63 -11.15 -12.14
C LEU A 104 14.64 -10.03 -11.95
N VAL A 105 15.94 -10.34 -11.86
CA VAL A 105 16.99 -9.37 -11.50
C VAL A 105 17.98 -9.17 -12.65
N GLN A 106 18.59 -10.25 -13.14
CA GLN A 106 19.63 -10.16 -14.17
C GLN A 106 19.07 -9.72 -15.53
N SER A 107 17.81 -10.07 -15.84
CA SER A 107 17.11 -9.64 -17.05
C SER A 107 16.99 -8.12 -17.18
N LYS A 108 17.01 -7.39 -16.05
CA LYS A 108 16.73 -5.94 -15.93
C LYS A 108 15.36 -5.52 -16.44
N GLU A 109 14.46 -6.45 -16.74
CA GLU A 109 13.10 -6.13 -17.21
C GLU A 109 12.30 -5.36 -16.16
N PHE A 110 12.54 -5.64 -14.88
CA PHE A 110 11.91 -4.96 -13.74
C PHE A 110 12.78 -3.84 -13.12
N SER A 111 13.72 -3.30 -13.89
CA SER A 111 14.58 -2.20 -13.42
C SER A 111 13.89 -0.83 -13.52
N TYR A 112 14.39 0.13 -12.73
CA TYR A 112 13.97 1.53 -12.87
C TYR A 112 14.25 2.09 -14.26
N GLU A 113 15.33 1.66 -14.92
CA GLU A 113 15.68 2.09 -16.28
C GLU A 113 14.56 1.69 -17.26
N LYS A 114 14.11 0.44 -17.21
CA LYS A 114 12.98 -0.04 -18.03
C LYS A 114 11.67 0.65 -17.69
N PHE A 115 11.40 0.86 -16.41
CA PHE A 115 10.22 1.59 -15.97
C PHE A 115 10.19 3.02 -16.52
N ILE A 116 11.30 3.77 -16.43
CA ILE A 116 11.41 5.13 -16.95
C ILE A 116 11.20 5.14 -18.47
N GLN A 117 11.84 4.22 -19.19
CA GLN A 117 11.64 4.09 -20.64
C GLN A 117 10.18 3.86 -21.02
N GLN A 118 9.45 3.05 -20.25
CA GLN A 118 8.03 2.81 -20.49
C GLN A 118 7.19 4.05 -20.18
N VAL A 119 7.47 4.75 -19.09
CA VAL A 119 6.78 6.00 -18.73
C VAL A 119 7.00 7.08 -19.80
N ASP A 120 8.23 7.26 -20.27
CA ASP A 120 8.55 8.22 -21.32
C ASP A 120 7.78 7.91 -22.61
N LYS A 121 7.75 6.62 -23.00
CA LYS A 121 6.98 6.16 -24.15
C LYS A 121 5.48 6.45 -24.01
N ASP A 122 4.89 6.09 -22.87
CA ASP A 122 3.47 6.31 -22.61
C ASP A 122 3.13 7.82 -22.61
N LEU A 123 4.05 8.66 -22.11
CA LEU A 123 3.90 10.10 -22.11
C LEU A 123 3.95 10.68 -23.51
N ASP A 124 4.88 10.23 -24.35
CA ASP A 124 4.97 10.64 -25.76
C ASP A 124 3.69 10.28 -26.52
N GLU A 125 3.19 9.05 -26.37
CA GLU A 125 1.91 8.62 -26.96
C GLU A 125 0.74 9.50 -26.50
N LEU A 126 0.68 9.84 -25.21
CA LEU A 126 -0.36 10.72 -24.66
C LEU A 126 -0.25 12.16 -25.18
N ILE A 127 0.96 12.68 -25.37
CA ILE A 127 1.20 14.02 -25.92
C ILE A 127 0.67 14.10 -27.35
N GLU A 128 0.94 13.08 -28.17
CA GLU A 128 0.43 12.98 -29.54
C GLU A 128 -1.10 12.93 -29.57
N VAL A 129 -1.71 12.06 -28.76
CA VAL A 129 -3.18 11.88 -28.74
C VAL A 129 -3.90 13.13 -28.23
N LYS A 130 -3.37 13.80 -27.20
CA LYS A 130 -4.01 14.97 -26.60
C LYS A 130 -3.63 16.29 -27.26
N ASN A 131 -2.68 16.27 -28.21
CA ASN A 131 -2.16 17.45 -28.91
C ASN A 131 -1.78 18.57 -27.93
N PHE A 132 -1.06 18.22 -26.86
CA PHE A 132 -0.66 19.17 -25.84
C PHE A 132 0.23 20.25 -26.46
N LYS A 133 -0.27 21.49 -26.50
CA LYS A 133 0.54 22.64 -26.92
C LYS A 133 1.43 23.07 -25.76
N PRO A 134 2.77 23.01 -25.90
CA PRO A 134 3.66 23.44 -24.83
C PRO A 134 3.39 24.92 -24.51
N THR A 135 2.99 25.22 -23.28
CA THR A 135 2.52 26.57 -22.90
C THR A 135 3.67 27.56 -22.68
N SER A 136 4.90 27.09 -22.43
CA SER A 136 6.17 27.74 -22.79
C SER A 136 7.30 26.80 -22.40
N ARG A 137 8.36 26.71 -23.20
CA ARG A 137 9.60 26.04 -22.80
C ARG A 137 10.39 27.02 -21.92
N LYS A 138 10.23 26.96 -20.60
CA LYS A 138 11.28 27.47 -19.72
C LYS A 138 12.41 26.43 -19.76
N GLU A 139 13.51 26.76 -20.41
CA GLU A 139 14.78 26.05 -20.22
C GLU A 139 15.12 26.12 -18.73
N THR A 140 14.72 25.11 -17.98
CA THR A 140 15.18 24.91 -16.63
C THR A 140 16.34 23.93 -16.75
N ASN A 141 17.56 24.48 -16.69
CA ASN A 141 18.69 23.71 -16.22
C ASN A 141 18.32 23.26 -14.81
N LEU A 142 17.69 22.09 -14.69
CA LEU A 142 17.28 21.53 -13.40
C LEU A 142 18.54 20.97 -12.74
N SER A 143 19.35 21.85 -12.18
CA SER A 143 20.38 21.48 -11.22
C SER A 143 19.65 20.98 -9.97
N LEU A 144 19.51 19.65 -9.85
CA LEU A 144 19.06 19.00 -8.64
C LEU A 144 20.17 19.10 -7.60
N GLU A 145 20.30 20.26 -6.96
CA GLU A 145 20.99 20.34 -5.68
C GLU A 145 20.08 19.67 -4.65
N ILE A 146 20.55 18.54 -4.09
CA ILE A 146 19.91 17.92 -2.94
C ILE A 146 20.15 18.89 -1.78
N ASP A 147 19.20 19.80 -1.56
CA ASP A 147 19.22 20.69 -0.42
C ASP A 147 19.39 19.85 0.84
N THR A 148 20.55 19.99 1.49
CA THR A 148 20.80 19.42 2.80
C THR A 148 19.71 19.89 3.74
N TYR A 149 18.94 18.92 4.23
CA TYR A 149 17.78 19.09 5.09
C TYR A 149 18.10 20.05 6.25
N GLU A 150 17.66 21.30 6.15
CA GLU A 150 17.77 22.24 7.27
C GLU A 150 16.91 21.73 8.42
N LYS A 151 17.53 21.65 9.61
CA LYS A 151 16.84 21.31 10.85
C LYS A 151 15.82 22.42 11.13
N SER A 152 14.55 22.15 10.79
CA SER A 152 13.46 23.10 11.00
C SER A 152 13.42 23.54 12.46
N THR A 153 13.56 24.86 12.67
CA THR A 153 13.44 25.47 13.99
C THR A 153 12.06 25.17 14.54
N VAL A 154 12.02 24.62 15.75
CA VAL A 154 10.81 24.25 16.48
C VAL A 154 9.87 25.46 16.59
N SER A 155 8.88 25.50 15.70
CA SER A 155 7.84 26.54 15.66
C SER A 155 7.12 26.66 17.00
N GLN A 156 6.78 27.86 17.45
CA GLN A 156 6.04 28.10 18.71
C GLN A 156 4.75 27.27 18.82
N ASN A 157 4.18 26.86 17.69
CA ASN A 157 3.05 25.93 17.61
C ASN A 157 3.31 24.58 18.29
N SER A 158 4.55 24.10 18.31
CA SER A 158 4.93 22.82 18.95
C SER A 158 4.80 22.87 20.48
N ILE A 159 5.11 24.01 21.10
CA ILE A 159 5.03 24.22 22.55
C ILE A 159 3.56 24.24 22.97
N ILE A 160 2.74 25.01 22.24
CA ILE A 160 1.28 25.07 22.45
C ILE A 160 0.65 23.68 22.25
N ARG A 161 1.11 22.93 21.24
CA ARG A 161 0.64 21.57 20.97
C ARG A 161 1.02 20.60 22.09
N ASN A 162 2.25 20.68 22.60
CA ASN A 162 2.70 19.85 23.73
C ASN A 162 1.93 20.18 25.02
N PHE A 163 1.68 21.45 25.29
CA PHE A 163 0.88 21.87 26.44
C PHE A 163 -0.57 21.37 26.35
N PHE A 164 -1.20 21.52 25.18
CA PHE A 164 -2.55 20.99 24.94
C PHE A 164 -2.60 19.47 25.11
N HIS A 165 -1.60 18.73 24.62
CA HIS A 165 -1.52 17.28 24.81
C HIS A 165 -1.37 16.87 26.27
N ASN A 166 -0.59 17.61 27.06
CA ASN A 166 -0.41 17.34 28.48
C ASN A 166 -1.70 17.60 29.27
N VAL A 167 -2.41 18.69 28.99
CA VAL A 167 -3.72 18.98 29.60
C VAL A 167 -4.77 17.96 29.16
N TRP A 168 -4.77 17.55 27.88
CA TRP A 168 -5.68 16.53 27.36
C TRP A 168 -5.55 15.17 28.06
N LYS A 169 -4.35 14.81 28.52
CA LYS A 169 -4.11 13.55 29.24
C LYS A 169 -4.63 13.54 30.69
N ILE A 170 -4.79 14.72 31.30
CA ILE A 170 -5.15 14.87 32.71
C ILE A 170 -6.68 15.02 32.89
N LEU A 171 -7.41 15.29 31.81
CA LEU A 171 -8.86 15.47 31.86
C LEU A 171 -9.60 14.16 32.13
N PRO A 172 -10.65 14.17 32.99
CA PRO A 172 -11.56 13.04 33.17
C PRO A 172 -12.23 12.60 31.85
N GLU A 173 -12.51 11.29 31.71
CA GLU A 173 -12.98 10.75 30.43
C GLU A 173 -14.34 11.28 29.96
N TRP A 174 -15.23 11.62 30.89
CA TRP A 174 -16.51 12.25 30.55
C TRP A 174 -16.33 13.67 29.99
N ILE A 175 -15.34 14.44 30.45
CA ILE A 175 -15.04 15.78 29.93
C ILE A 175 -14.35 15.68 28.56
N ARG A 176 -13.43 14.73 28.39
CA ARG A 176 -12.80 14.46 27.08
C ARG A 176 -13.84 14.03 26.05
N PHE A 177 -14.77 13.17 26.44
CA PHE A 177 -15.89 12.75 25.59
C PHE A 177 -16.76 13.94 25.16
N ILE A 178 -17.18 14.80 26.10
CA ILE A 178 -17.96 16.01 25.79
C ILE A 178 -17.19 16.92 24.84
N LEU A 179 -15.90 17.17 25.10
CA LEU A 179 -15.06 18.01 24.24
C LEU A 179 -14.82 17.39 22.86
N MET A 180 -14.71 16.07 22.75
CA MET A 180 -14.60 15.34 21.48
C MET A 180 -15.87 15.48 20.63
N VAL A 181 -17.05 15.36 21.24
CA VAL A 181 -18.33 15.37 20.52
C VAL A 181 -18.80 16.80 20.20
N THR A 182 -18.37 17.80 20.98
CA THR A 182 -18.77 19.22 20.81
C THR A 182 -17.72 20.04 20.06
N VAL A 183 -16.66 20.47 20.75
CA VAL A 183 -15.66 21.45 20.26
C VAL A 183 -14.68 20.84 19.27
N LEU A 184 -14.19 19.63 19.58
CA LEU A 184 -13.20 18.93 18.76
C LEU A 184 -13.87 17.95 17.79
N ARG A 185 -15.18 18.08 17.57
CA ARG A 185 -15.95 17.21 16.67
C ARG A 185 -15.36 17.16 15.28
N LYS A 186 -14.97 18.32 14.75
CA LYS A 186 -14.34 18.44 13.43
C LYS A 186 -12.96 17.78 13.35
N LYS A 187 -12.27 17.60 14.47
CA LYS A 187 -10.93 16.99 14.53
C LYS A 187 -11.00 15.47 14.77
N TYR A 188 -11.84 15.02 15.69
CA TYR A 188 -11.95 13.59 16.05
C TYR A 188 -12.95 12.83 15.19
N PHE A 189 -14.03 13.48 14.77
CA PHE A 189 -15.05 12.93 13.87
C PHE A 189 -14.91 13.50 12.45
N CYS A 190 -13.69 13.91 12.05
CA CYS A 190 -13.41 14.39 10.69
C CYS A 190 -13.78 13.35 9.61
N HIS A 191 -13.68 12.06 9.95
CA HIS A 191 -14.06 10.92 9.11
C HIS A 191 -15.57 10.82 8.87
N PHE A 192 -16.42 11.50 9.66
CA PHE A 192 -17.87 11.60 9.45
C PHE A 192 -18.27 12.75 8.51
N ASN A 193 -17.31 13.57 8.07
CA ASN A 193 -17.60 14.72 7.24
C ASN A 193 -17.81 14.26 5.78
N LYS A 194 -19.07 14.17 5.33
CA LYS A 194 -19.42 13.86 3.94
C LYS A 194 -18.73 14.79 2.92
N VAL A 195 -18.38 16.03 3.31
CA VAL A 195 -17.65 16.97 2.44
C VAL A 195 -16.22 16.50 2.15
N LYS A 196 -15.58 15.74 3.06
CA LYS A 196 -14.28 15.09 2.78
C LYS A 196 -14.39 14.04 1.67
N TYR A 197 -15.61 13.54 1.40
CA TYR A 197 -15.91 12.54 0.37
C TYR A 197 -16.76 13.12 -0.76
N SER A 198 -16.85 14.45 -0.89
CA SER A 198 -17.74 15.10 -1.86
C SER A 198 -17.33 14.90 -3.32
N TYR A 199 -16.09 14.47 -3.58
CA TYR A 199 -15.60 14.08 -4.91
C TYR A 199 -16.24 12.78 -5.43
N LEU A 200 -17.11 12.12 -4.66
CA LEU A 200 -17.86 10.92 -5.09
C LEU A 200 -19.18 11.25 -5.81
N ASN A 201 -19.68 12.49 -5.71
CA ASN A 201 -20.91 12.94 -6.38
C ASN A 201 -20.64 13.64 -7.74
N SER A 202 -19.46 13.43 -8.32
CA SER A 202 -19.02 14.01 -9.61
C SER A 202 -18.96 12.96 -10.69
#